data_AF-A0AAD3SXC0-F1
#
_entry.id   AF-A0AAD3SXC0-F1
#
_cell.length_a   1.000
_cell.length_b   1.000
_cell.length_c   1.000
_cell.angle_alpha   90.00
_cell.angle_beta   90.00
_cell.angle_gamma   90.00
#
_symmetry.space_group_name_H-M   'P 1'
#
loop_
_entity.id
_entity.type
_entity.pdbx_description
1 polymer ?
#
loop_
_entity_poly.entity_id
_entity_poly.type
_entity_poly.pdbx_seq_one_letter_code
_entity_poly.pdbx_strand_id
1 'polypeptide(L)'
;MLANVLNVLTKSESSKLRHVTVQTGTKHYMGPIFDPFLSTQLSPPDPPFLEDAPCVPFPNFYYELEDLVASYAPKVSHSIHRCSIIFGASTRSAYNYLLTFSVYAEICKYERAPFRYPGNQYTWEHLCDVTDARVLAEQQAWAATTEGARNERFNCTNGDVFTWKRMWKLLSEVFEVEYVPFDEGDGKFDWVSVMRGKGHVWDRIVEEKGLFGSKMEEIICFAAVNTALNIGFELVSSMNKSKDFGFFGYADTPTSAKYWVMRLRELNIIP
;
A
#
# COMPACT_ATOMS: atom_id res chain seq x y z
N MET A 1 5.53 -4.69 19.72
CA MET A 1 4.14 -5.23 19.72
C MET A 1 4.10 -6.72 19.40
N LEU A 2 4.70 -7.18 18.28
CA LEU A 2 4.71 -8.60 17.90
C LEU A 2 5.24 -9.52 19.01
N ALA A 3 6.33 -9.14 19.68
CA ALA A 3 6.90 -9.92 20.79
C ALA A 3 5.87 -10.19 21.91
N ASN A 4 5.05 -9.19 22.26
CA ASN A 4 4.02 -9.35 23.30
C ASN A 4 2.95 -10.37 22.88
N VAL A 5 2.55 -10.34 21.61
CA VAL A 5 1.56 -11.29 21.05
C VAL A 5 2.13 -12.71 21.09
N LEU A 6 3.33 -12.91 20.56
CA LEU A 6 3.96 -14.23 20.50
C LEU A 6 4.23 -14.77 21.91
N ASN A 7 4.80 -13.95 22.81
CA ASN A 7 5.06 -14.34 24.20
C ASN A 7 3.81 -14.85 24.91
N VAL A 8 2.65 -14.25 24.68
CA VAL A 8 1.38 -14.69 25.28
C VAL A 8 0.89 -16.00 24.63
N LEU A 9 0.88 -16.07 23.30
CA LEU A 9 0.33 -17.22 22.57
C LEU A 9 1.19 -18.49 22.69
N THR A 10 2.49 -18.35 22.95
CA THR A 10 3.43 -19.47 23.10
C THR A 10 3.76 -19.79 24.55
N LYS A 11 3.19 -19.06 25.52
CA LYS A 11 3.50 -19.25 26.95
C LYS A 11 3.10 -20.62 27.49
N SER A 12 1.99 -21.16 26.99
CA SER A 12 1.47 -22.46 27.44
C SER A 12 2.09 -23.60 26.66
N GLU A 13 2.54 -24.64 27.35
CA GLU A 13 2.96 -25.90 26.72
C GLU A 13 1.82 -26.58 25.94
N SER A 14 0.56 -26.26 26.25
CA SER A 14 -0.62 -26.72 25.54
C SER A 14 -0.98 -25.89 24.30
N SER A 15 -0.12 -24.94 23.89
CA SER A 15 -0.40 -24.04 22.78
C SER A 15 -0.64 -24.80 21.47
N LYS A 16 -1.76 -24.47 20.81
CA LYS A 16 -2.12 -24.98 19.49
C LYS A 16 -1.63 -24.10 18.36
N LEU A 17 -0.86 -23.04 18.64
CA LEU A 17 -0.27 -22.21 17.60
C LEU A 17 0.68 -23.07 16.74
N ARG A 18 0.56 -22.93 15.42
CA ARG A 18 1.36 -23.70 14.44
C ARG A 18 2.06 -22.81 13.41
N HIS A 19 1.46 -21.68 13.09
CA HIS A 19 1.97 -20.77 12.08
C HIS A 19 1.70 -19.31 12.46
N VAL A 20 2.63 -18.41 12.11
CA VAL A 20 2.48 -16.96 12.22
C VAL A 20 2.82 -16.33 10.88
N THR A 21 1.85 -15.62 10.32
CA THR A 21 2.06 -14.78 9.14
C THR A 21 2.43 -13.37 9.59
N VAL A 22 3.52 -12.83 9.06
CA VAL A 22 3.96 -11.46 9.30
C VAL A 22 3.89 -10.67 7.99
N GLN A 23 3.10 -9.60 7.98
CA GLN A 23 3.07 -8.67 6.86
C GLN A 23 4.10 -7.56 7.09
N THR A 24 5.02 -7.39 6.14
CA THR A 24 5.95 -6.28 6.08
C THR A 24 5.63 -5.42 4.85
N GLY A 25 6.57 -5.21 3.93
CA GLY A 25 6.31 -4.47 2.71
C GLY A 25 7.58 -4.11 1.93
N THR A 26 7.41 -3.46 0.80
CA THR A 26 8.49 -3.05 -0.12
C THR A 26 9.52 -2.10 0.50
N LYS A 27 9.22 -1.45 1.65
CA LYS A 27 10.25 -0.72 2.42
C LYS A 27 11.41 -1.62 2.88
N HIS A 28 11.25 -2.95 2.84
CA HIS A 28 12.37 -3.87 2.99
C HIS A 28 13.49 -3.58 1.97
N TYR A 29 13.12 -3.26 0.73
CA TYR A 29 14.03 -2.96 -0.37
C TYR A 29 14.34 -1.46 -0.50
N MET A 30 13.36 -0.62 -0.17
CA MET A 30 13.44 0.82 -0.41
C MET A 30 14.12 1.57 0.73
N GLY A 31 14.16 1.00 1.94
CA GLY A 31 14.59 1.71 3.14
C GLY A 31 13.52 2.65 3.71
N PRO A 32 13.90 3.52 4.66
CA PRO A 32 12.97 4.34 5.44
C PRO A 32 12.53 5.59 4.66
N ILE A 33 11.69 5.42 3.64
CA ILE A 33 11.24 6.52 2.76
C ILE A 33 10.53 7.68 3.49
N PHE A 34 10.06 7.46 4.72
CA PHE A 34 9.38 8.46 5.54
C PHE A 34 10.31 9.18 6.54
N ASP A 35 11.60 8.79 6.60
CA ASP A 35 12.57 9.45 7.47
C ASP A 35 13.10 10.74 6.83
N PRO A 36 13.07 11.89 7.51
CA PRO A 36 13.45 13.18 6.93
C PRO A 36 14.93 13.30 6.55
N PHE A 37 15.82 12.48 7.13
CA PHE A 37 17.25 12.53 6.88
C PHE A 37 17.73 11.38 6.01
N LEU A 38 17.21 10.18 6.23
CA LEU A 38 17.64 8.97 5.53
C LEU A 38 16.97 8.81 4.16
N SER A 39 15.80 9.42 3.93
CA SER A 39 15.09 9.34 2.64
C SER A 39 15.82 9.97 1.46
N THR A 40 16.85 10.81 1.70
CA THR A 40 17.70 11.39 0.64
C THR A 40 18.90 10.52 0.28
N GLN A 41 19.14 9.46 1.05
CA GLN A 41 20.29 8.55 0.90
C GLN A 41 19.88 7.17 0.38
N LEU A 42 18.62 7.01 -0.02
CA LEU A 42 18.09 5.72 -0.45
C LEU A 42 18.80 5.25 -1.72
N SER A 43 19.20 3.99 -1.70
CA SER A 43 19.78 3.28 -2.84
C SER A 43 19.14 1.89 -2.90
N PRO A 44 17.88 1.78 -3.36
CA PRO A 44 17.24 0.48 -3.50
C PRO A 44 18.01 -0.39 -4.53
N PRO A 45 17.88 -1.72 -4.45
CA PRO A 45 18.38 -2.60 -5.50
C PRO A 45 17.65 -2.34 -6.82
N ASP A 46 18.21 -2.79 -7.94
CA ASP A 46 17.54 -2.66 -9.24
C ASP A 46 16.22 -3.47 -9.25
N PRO A 47 15.10 -2.87 -9.69
CA PRO A 47 13.86 -3.60 -9.85
C PRO A 47 13.93 -4.58 -11.05
N PRO A 48 13.14 -5.67 -11.05
CA PRO A 48 12.13 -6.00 -10.04
C PRO A 48 12.75 -6.49 -8.73
N PHE A 49 12.23 -6.03 -7.59
CA PHE A 49 12.69 -6.44 -6.27
C PHE A 49 12.48 -7.95 -6.07
N LEU A 50 13.52 -8.62 -5.59
CA LEU A 50 13.56 -10.06 -5.33
C LEU A 50 13.68 -10.32 -3.83
N GLU A 51 13.09 -11.40 -3.33
CA GLU A 51 13.05 -11.69 -1.90
C GLU A 51 14.43 -12.04 -1.31
N ASP A 52 15.39 -12.44 -2.14
CA ASP A 52 16.79 -12.73 -1.78
C ASP A 52 17.71 -11.51 -1.86
N ALA A 53 17.19 -10.34 -2.26
CA ALA A 53 17.94 -9.09 -2.23
C ALA A 53 18.48 -8.82 -0.82
N PRO A 54 19.72 -8.31 -0.69
CA PRO A 54 20.29 -7.98 0.60
C PRO A 54 19.50 -6.86 1.28
N CYS A 55 19.47 -6.88 2.62
CA CYS A 55 18.91 -5.79 3.40
C CYS A 55 19.65 -4.48 3.08
N VAL A 56 18.91 -3.39 2.86
CA VAL A 56 19.52 -2.07 2.70
C VAL A 56 20.11 -1.58 4.02
N PRO A 57 21.22 -0.79 4.00
CA PRO A 57 21.97 -0.41 5.19
C PRO A 57 21.31 0.73 5.99
N PHE A 58 20.03 0.56 6.32
CA PHE A 58 19.23 1.51 7.10
C PHE A 58 18.48 0.80 8.22
N PRO A 59 18.24 1.47 9.37
CA PRO A 59 17.35 0.94 10.39
C PRO A 59 15.95 0.70 9.80
N ASN A 60 15.50 -0.54 9.85
CA ASN A 60 14.17 -0.92 9.39
C ASN A 60 13.56 -1.93 10.35
N PHE A 61 12.45 -1.55 10.97
CA PHE A 61 11.77 -2.43 11.92
C PHE A 61 11.26 -3.73 11.28
N TYR A 62 11.16 -3.81 9.94
CA TYR A 62 10.85 -5.07 9.25
C TYR A 62 11.89 -6.15 9.55
N TYR A 63 13.18 -5.81 9.61
CA TYR A 63 14.23 -6.79 9.87
C TYR A 63 14.07 -7.38 11.27
N GLU A 64 13.81 -6.53 12.25
CA GLU A 64 13.53 -6.94 13.64
C GLU A 64 12.28 -7.84 13.74
N LEU A 65 11.25 -7.59 12.94
CA LEU A 65 10.05 -8.45 12.90
C LEU A 65 10.34 -9.81 12.27
N GLU A 66 11.12 -9.84 11.18
CA GLU A 66 11.53 -11.06 10.49
C GLU A 66 12.42 -11.92 11.42
N ASP A 67 13.42 -11.34 12.08
CA ASP A 67 14.29 -12.03 13.04
C ASP A 67 13.51 -12.54 14.26
N LEU A 68 12.61 -11.71 14.80
CA LEU A 68 11.79 -12.08 15.95
C LEU A 68 10.91 -13.29 15.63
N VAL A 69 10.18 -13.30 14.50
CA VAL A 69 9.30 -14.43 14.19
C VAL A 69 10.11 -15.69 13.87
N ALA A 70 11.27 -15.56 13.21
CA ALA A 70 12.16 -16.67 12.93
C ALA A 70 12.67 -17.35 14.21
N SER A 71 12.89 -16.60 15.30
CA SER A 71 13.34 -17.14 16.59
C SER A 71 12.38 -18.15 17.24
N TYR A 72 11.12 -18.24 16.79
CA TYR A 72 10.13 -19.21 17.29
C TYR A 72 10.12 -20.52 16.49
N ALA A 73 10.87 -20.62 15.39
CA ALA A 73 11.02 -21.86 14.65
C ALA A 73 11.90 -22.87 15.41
N PRO A 74 11.70 -24.19 15.23
CA PRO A 74 10.67 -24.84 14.43
C PRO A 74 9.33 -25.02 15.16
N LYS A 75 9.21 -24.59 16.43
CA LYS A 75 8.01 -24.80 17.25
C LYS A 75 6.77 -24.15 16.64
N VAL A 76 6.94 -22.95 16.09
CA VAL A 76 5.93 -22.22 15.32
C VAL A 76 6.56 -21.85 13.99
N SER A 77 5.97 -22.34 12.90
CA SER A 77 6.39 -21.94 11.55
C SER A 77 5.96 -20.50 11.26
N HIS A 78 6.56 -19.87 10.26
CA HIS A 78 6.19 -18.51 9.87
C HIS A 78 6.14 -18.29 8.37
N SER A 79 5.58 -17.18 7.94
CA SER A 79 5.66 -16.68 6.56
C SER A 79 5.75 -15.17 6.61
N ILE A 80 6.57 -14.58 5.73
CA ILE A 80 6.73 -13.12 5.62
C ILE A 80 6.16 -12.66 4.28
N HIS A 81 5.30 -11.65 4.30
CA HIS A 81 4.63 -11.12 3.10
C HIS A 81 5.01 -9.66 2.89
N ARG A 82 5.80 -9.40 1.85
CA ARG A 82 6.27 -8.08 1.45
C ARG A 82 5.35 -7.53 0.37
N CYS A 83 4.24 -6.93 0.80
CA CYS A 83 3.30 -6.27 -0.10
C CYS A 83 3.82 -4.92 -0.60
N SER A 84 3.37 -4.52 -1.79
CA SER A 84 3.52 -3.17 -2.34
C SER A 84 2.45 -2.23 -1.76
N ILE A 85 2.14 -1.15 -2.48
CA ILE A 85 1.04 -0.24 -2.17
C ILE A 85 -0.27 -1.05 -2.15
N ILE A 86 -0.95 -1.06 -1.00
CA ILE A 86 -2.16 -1.86 -0.84
C ILE A 86 -3.38 -1.09 -1.36
N PHE A 87 -4.15 -1.72 -2.24
CA PHE A 87 -5.51 -1.32 -2.58
C PHE A 87 -6.51 -2.15 -1.77
N GLY A 88 -7.35 -1.45 -1.00
CA GLY A 88 -8.28 -2.03 -0.05
C GLY A 88 -9.26 -0.99 0.48
N ALA A 89 -10.19 -1.43 1.34
CA ALA A 89 -11.16 -0.54 1.99
C ALA A 89 -10.99 -0.59 3.52
N SER A 90 -10.36 0.44 4.10
CA SER A 90 -10.23 0.60 5.55
C SER A 90 -10.14 2.08 5.92
N THR A 91 -11.00 2.53 6.84
CA THR A 91 -10.96 3.90 7.41
C THR A 91 -9.93 4.05 8.53
N ARG A 92 -9.23 2.97 8.90
CA ARG A 92 -8.26 2.95 10.01
C ARG A 92 -6.82 2.74 9.54
N SER A 93 -6.61 2.54 8.25
CA SER A 93 -5.26 2.35 7.70
C SER A 93 -4.56 3.70 7.57
N ALA A 94 -3.40 3.83 8.21
CA ALA A 94 -2.57 5.03 8.09
C ALA A 94 -2.01 5.24 6.66
N TYR A 95 -1.95 4.18 5.85
CA TYR A 95 -1.39 4.19 4.50
C TYR A 95 -2.44 3.72 3.48
N ASN A 96 -3.54 4.46 3.36
CA ASN A 96 -4.61 4.14 2.42
C ASN A 96 -4.57 5.01 1.15
N TYR A 97 -3.86 4.54 0.14
CA TYR A 97 -3.62 5.29 -1.10
C TYR A 97 -4.92 5.51 -1.88
N LEU A 98 -5.67 4.43 -2.10
CA LEU A 98 -6.89 4.50 -2.91
C LEU A 98 -7.97 5.37 -2.24
N LEU A 99 -8.12 5.29 -0.91
CA LEU A 99 -9.04 6.20 -0.19
C LEU A 99 -8.54 7.64 -0.23
N THR A 100 -7.22 7.88 -0.12
CA THR A 100 -6.66 9.23 -0.24
C THR A 100 -6.94 9.83 -1.61
N PHE A 101 -6.80 9.05 -2.69
CA PHE A 101 -7.18 9.50 -4.04
C PHE A 101 -8.68 9.70 -4.19
N SER A 102 -9.49 8.84 -3.59
CA SER A 102 -10.95 8.94 -3.63
C SER A 102 -11.43 10.23 -2.95
N VAL A 103 -10.98 10.50 -1.73
CA VAL A 103 -11.30 11.74 -1.00
C VAL A 103 -10.79 12.97 -1.76
N TYR A 104 -9.59 12.91 -2.34
CA TYR A 104 -9.09 14.01 -3.18
C TYR A 104 -9.99 14.25 -4.40
N ALA A 105 -10.38 13.20 -5.12
CA ALA A 105 -11.27 13.29 -6.26
C ALA A 105 -12.64 13.85 -5.87
N GLU A 106 -13.23 13.41 -4.76
CA GLU A 106 -14.53 13.92 -4.27
C GLU A 106 -14.45 15.40 -3.87
N ILE A 107 -13.34 15.85 -3.26
CA ILE A 107 -13.11 17.27 -2.97
C ILE A 107 -12.95 18.07 -4.27
N CYS A 108 -12.18 17.58 -5.24
CA CYS A 108 -12.07 18.19 -6.57
C CYS A 108 -13.45 18.31 -7.23
N LYS A 109 -14.28 17.26 -7.16
CA LYS A 109 -15.64 17.23 -7.71
C LYS A 109 -16.53 18.27 -7.03
N TYR A 110 -16.49 18.34 -5.70
CA TYR A 110 -17.29 19.28 -4.92
C TYR A 110 -16.92 20.73 -5.21
N GLU A 111 -15.62 21.03 -5.33
CA GLU A 111 -15.11 22.38 -5.56
C GLU A 111 -15.03 22.76 -7.04
N ARG A 112 -15.34 21.83 -7.96
CA ARG A 112 -15.14 21.97 -9.41
C ARG A 112 -13.69 22.34 -9.75
N ALA A 113 -12.75 21.76 -9.02
CA ALA A 113 -11.32 21.95 -9.20
C ALA A 113 -10.73 20.82 -10.08
N PRO A 114 -9.67 21.09 -10.85
CA PRO A 114 -9.00 20.07 -11.64
C PRO A 114 -8.38 18.97 -10.77
N PHE A 115 -8.46 17.73 -11.23
CA PHE A 115 -7.87 16.56 -10.57
C PHE A 115 -6.43 16.34 -11.05
N ARG A 116 -5.49 17.00 -10.38
CA ARG A 116 -4.06 17.04 -10.76
C ARG A 116 -3.27 15.91 -10.11
N TYR A 117 -2.37 15.28 -10.86
CA TYR A 117 -1.47 14.27 -10.30
C TYR A 117 -0.47 14.92 -9.31
N PRO A 118 -0.32 14.41 -8.08
CA PRO A 118 0.53 15.01 -7.05
C PRO A 118 1.95 14.43 -6.94
N GLY A 119 2.30 13.48 -7.82
CA GLY A 119 3.64 12.92 -7.87
C GLY A 119 4.61 13.74 -8.71
N ASN A 120 5.71 13.10 -9.08
CA ASN A 120 6.72 13.64 -9.98
C ASN A 120 6.67 12.97 -11.37
N GLN A 121 7.42 13.51 -12.33
CA GLN A 121 7.52 12.94 -13.68
C GLN A 121 8.03 11.51 -13.69
N TYR A 122 8.93 11.17 -12.77
CA TYR A 122 9.48 9.82 -12.69
C TYR A 122 8.39 8.79 -12.45
N THR A 123 7.63 8.92 -11.36
CA THR A 123 6.50 8.04 -11.05
C THR A 123 5.37 8.14 -12.08
N TRP A 124 5.18 9.28 -12.72
CA TRP A 124 4.18 9.45 -13.76
C TRP A 124 4.43 8.55 -14.98
N GLU A 125 5.68 8.48 -15.45
CA GLU A 125 6.06 7.78 -16.69
C GLU A 125 6.50 6.32 -16.48
N HIS A 126 7.00 5.97 -15.29
CA HIS A 126 7.57 4.64 -15.04
C HIS A 126 6.57 3.63 -14.46
N LEU A 127 6.96 2.35 -14.47
CA LEU A 127 6.12 1.26 -14.02
C LEU A 127 6.04 1.18 -12.50
N CYS A 128 4.87 0.77 -12.03
CA CYS A 128 4.54 0.56 -10.64
C CYS A 128 3.69 -0.72 -10.52
N ASP A 129 3.81 -1.41 -9.40
CA ASP A 129 2.88 -2.45 -8.98
C ASP A 129 2.08 -2.04 -7.74
N VAL A 130 1.02 -2.78 -7.46
CA VAL A 130 0.18 -2.65 -6.26
C VAL A 130 -0.20 -4.03 -5.76
N THR A 131 -0.73 -4.08 -4.55
CA THR A 131 -1.26 -5.30 -3.93
C THR A 131 -2.74 -5.11 -3.62
N ASP A 132 -3.61 -5.90 -4.25
CA ASP A 132 -5.00 -6.02 -3.84
C ASP A 132 -5.06 -6.72 -2.47
N ALA A 133 -5.78 -6.12 -1.52
CA ALA A 133 -5.90 -6.67 -0.17
C ALA A 133 -6.49 -8.10 -0.14
N ARG A 134 -7.28 -8.50 -1.16
CA ARG A 134 -7.77 -9.88 -1.31
C ARG A 134 -6.65 -10.82 -1.71
N VAL A 135 -5.83 -10.46 -2.70
CA VAL A 135 -4.66 -11.25 -3.13
C VAL A 135 -3.69 -11.41 -1.96
N LEU A 136 -3.47 -10.36 -1.18
CA LEU A 136 -2.65 -10.42 0.02
C LEU A 136 -3.22 -11.39 1.07
N ALA A 137 -4.52 -11.29 1.36
CA ALA A 137 -5.17 -12.20 2.30
C ALA A 137 -5.11 -13.66 1.82
N GLU A 138 -5.31 -13.91 0.53
CA GLU A 138 -5.21 -15.22 -0.10
C GLU A 138 -3.79 -15.79 0.00
N GLN A 139 -2.76 -14.98 -0.28
CA GLN A 139 -1.36 -15.42 -0.17
C GLN A 139 -1.00 -15.75 1.29
N GLN A 140 -1.46 -14.94 2.25
CA GLN A 140 -1.23 -15.20 3.67
C GLN A 140 -1.88 -16.51 4.13
N ALA A 141 -3.13 -16.76 3.72
CA ALA A 141 -3.83 -18.01 4.01
C ALA A 141 -3.16 -19.22 3.33
N TRP A 142 -2.74 -19.06 2.07
CA TRP A 142 -2.01 -20.07 1.32
C TRP A 142 -0.69 -20.45 2.02
N ALA A 143 0.14 -19.47 2.39
CA ALA A 143 1.43 -19.73 3.03
C ALA A 143 1.28 -20.37 4.42
N ALA A 144 0.23 -20.01 5.16
CA ALA A 144 -0.07 -20.60 6.46
C ALA A 144 -0.47 -22.08 6.41
N THR A 145 -0.99 -22.54 5.26
CA THR A 145 -1.53 -23.90 5.09
C THR A 145 -0.68 -24.78 4.17
N THR A 146 0.26 -24.20 3.43
CA THR A 146 1.14 -24.93 2.50
C THR A 146 2.46 -25.29 3.17
N GLU A 147 2.74 -26.59 3.33
CA GLU A 147 3.92 -27.07 4.05
C GLU A 147 5.23 -26.55 3.45
N GLY A 148 5.35 -26.54 2.12
CA GLY A 148 6.52 -26.03 1.41
C GLY A 148 6.71 -24.51 1.50
N ALA A 149 5.70 -23.74 1.91
CA ALA A 149 5.78 -22.28 2.04
C ALA A 149 6.14 -21.81 3.46
N ARG A 150 6.41 -22.75 4.37
CA ARG A 150 6.78 -22.44 5.75
C ARG A 150 8.20 -21.91 5.86
N ASN A 151 8.38 -20.94 6.74
CA ASN A 151 9.62 -20.22 7.04
C ASN A 151 10.21 -19.50 5.82
N GLU A 152 9.33 -19.10 4.90
CA GLU A 152 9.67 -18.39 3.68
C GLU A 152 9.18 -16.95 3.70
N ARG A 153 9.81 -16.16 2.84
CA ARG A 153 9.44 -14.77 2.55
C ARG A 153 8.99 -14.66 1.10
N PHE A 154 7.90 -13.95 0.88
CA PHE A 154 7.28 -13.76 -0.43
C PHE A 154 6.96 -12.29 -0.66
N ASN A 155 7.26 -11.80 -1.86
CA ASN A 155 6.62 -10.62 -2.40
C ASN A 155 5.13 -10.91 -2.63
N CYS A 156 4.31 -9.88 -2.53
CA CYS A 156 2.90 -9.96 -2.84
C CYS A 156 2.47 -8.76 -3.67
N THR A 157 2.20 -8.97 -4.95
CA THR A 157 1.67 -7.94 -5.86
C THR A 157 0.52 -8.55 -6.66
N ASN A 158 -0.16 -7.72 -7.43
CA ASN A 158 -1.24 -8.15 -8.31
C ASN A 158 -0.80 -9.05 -9.48
N GLY A 159 0.50 -9.11 -9.76
CA GLY A 159 1.07 -9.87 -10.88
C GLY A 159 1.08 -9.11 -12.22
N ASP A 160 0.48 -7.92 -12.27
CA ASP A 160 0.58 -6.96 -13.37
C ASP A 160 1.32 -5.68 -12.94
N VAL A 161 1.55 -4.77 -13.89
CA VAL A 161 2.17 -3.46 -13.68
C VAL A 161 1.35 -2.38 -14.39
N PHE A 162 1.45 -1.15 -13.92
CA PHE A 162 0.76 0.00 -14.50
C PHE A 162 1.65 1.26 -14.44
N THR A 163 1.25 2.31 -15.15
CA THR A 163 1.82 3.67 -14.96
C THR A 163 0.81 4.55 -14.25
N TRP A 164 1.28 5.45 -13.39
CA TRP A 164 0.40 6.40 -12.72
C TRP A 164 -0.39 7.26 -13.71
N LYS A 165 0.18 7.55 -14.89
CA LYS A 165 -0.52 8.15 -16.04
C LYS A 165 -1.83 7.46 -16.40
N ARG A 166 -1.82 6.13 -16.52
CA ARG A 166 -3.02 5.34 -16.82
C ARG A 166 -3.97 5.27 -15.63
N MET A 167 -3.43 5.07 -14.42
CA MET A 167 -4.24 5.01 -13.19
C MET A 167 -4.97 6.33 -12.93
N TRP A 168 -4.31 7.46 -13.12
CA TRP A 168 -4.90 8.77 -12.87
C TRP A 168 -6.06 9.07 -13.82
N LYS A 169 -5.88 8.75 -15.10
CA LYS A 169 -6.97 8.82 -16.09
C LYS A 169 -8.15 7.91 -15.72
N LEU A 170 -7.85 6.68 -15.27
CA LEU A 170 -8.88 5.75 -14.81
C LEU A 170 -9.68 6.33 -13.64
N LEU A 171 -8.99 6.86 -12.62
CA LEU A 171 -9.63 7.47 -11.46
C LEU A 171 -10.45 8.70 -11.86
N SER A 172 -9.96 9.55 -12.78
CA SER A 172 -10.75 10.69 -13.25
C SER A 172 -12.07 10.27 -13.92
N GLU A 173 -12.07 9.15 -14.65
CA GLU A 173 -13.28 8.59 -15.26
C GLU A 173 -14.22 8.01 -14.19
N VAL A 174 -13.68 7.29 -13.21
CA VAL A 174 -14.46 6.67 -12.11
C VAL A 174 -15.13 7.70 -11.19
N PHE A 175 -14.48 8.84 -10.97
CA PHE A 175 -14.98 9.93 -10.13
C PHE A 175 -15.71 11.02 -10.93
N GLU A 176 -15.64 10.98 -12.26
CA GLU A 176 -16.20 11.99 -13.17
C GLU A 176 -15.67 13.39 -12.85
N VAL A 177 -14.35 13.51 -12.72
CA VAL A 177 -13.64 14.76 -12.44
C VAL A 177 -12.81 15.21 -13.63
N GLU A 178 -12.60 16.52 -13.75
CA GLU A 178 -11.79 17.08 -14.83
C GLU A 178 -10.33 16.61 -14.70
N TYR A 179 -9.89 15.83 -15.69
CA TYR A 179 -8.53 15.33 -15.79
C TYR A 179 -7.61 16.38 -16.41
N VAL A 180 -6.55 16.73 -15.69
CA VAL A 180 -5.46 17.56 -16.21
C VAL A 180 -4.23 16.68 -16.42
N PRO A 181 -3.71 16.56 -17.66
CA PRO A 181 -2.45 15.87 -17.91
C PRO A 181 -1.34 16.45 -17.05
N PHE A 182 -0.48 15.59 -16.50
CA PHE A 182 0.71 16.05 -15.81
C PHE A 182 1.63 16.81 -16.77
N ASP A 183 2.06 18.00 -16.36
CA ASP A 183 3.03 18.84 -17.06
C ASP A 183 4.09 19.31 -16.04
N GLU A 184 5.37 18.99 -16.29
CA GLU A 184 6.48 19.47 -15.45
C GLU A 184 6.64 20.99 -15.49
N GLY A 185 6.21 21.63 -16.58
CA GLY A 185 6.29 23.08 -16.79
C GLY A 185 5.40 23.90 -15.86
N ASP A 186 4.36 23.29 -15.28
CA ASP A 186 3.42 23.94 -14.34
C ASP A 186 3.99 24.11 -12.92
N GLY A 187 5.23 23.68 -12.70
CA GLY A 187 5.89 23.71 -11.40
C GLY A 187 5.37 22.62 -10.44
N LYS A 188 6.03 22.52 -9.28
CA LYS A 188 5.70 21.50 -8.27
C LYS A 188 4.31 21.75 -7.69
N PHE A 189 3.39 20.79 -7.86
CA PHE A 189 2.09 20.81 -7.21
C PHE A 189 2.22 20.41 -5.74
N ASP A 190 2.15 21.39 -4.82
CA ASP A 190 2.17 21.14 -3.37
C ASP A 190 0.82 20.60 -2.88
N TRP A 191 0.58 19.31 -3.17
CA TRP A 191 -0.65 18.60 -2.85
C TRP A 191 -0.98 18.64 -1.35
N VAL A 192 0.03 18.52 -0.49
CA VAL A 192 -0.16 18.55 0.97
C VAL A 192 -0.64 19.91 1.44
N SER A 193 -0.09 20.99 0.89
CA SER A 193 -0.56 22.35 1.20
C SER A 193 -1.95 22.62 0.64
N VAL A 194 -2.24 22.19 -0.58
CA VAL A 194 -3.55 22.38 -1.22
C VAL A 194 -4.67 21.68 -0.45
N MET A 195 -4.41 20.47 0.07
CA MET A 195 -5.37 19.71 0.87
C MET A 195 -5.40 20.14 2.33
N ARG A 196 -4.45 20.96 2.78
CA ARG A 196 -4.40 21.47 4.15
C ARG A 196 -5.63 22.33 4.43
N GLY A 197 -6.33 22.00 5.51
CA GLY A 197 -7.52 22.75 5.92
C GLY A 197 -8.78 22.43 5.14
N LYS A 198 -8.75 21.48 4.17
CA LYS A 198 -9.95 21.01 3.45
C LYS A 198 -10.84 20.06 4.27
N GLY A 199 -10.51 19.78 5.54
CA GLY A 199 -11.33 18.95 6.42
C GLY A 199 -12.77 19.46 6.55
N HIS A 200 -12.97 20.78 6.55
CA HIS A 200 -14.32 21.38 6.57
C HIS A 200 -15.11 21.18 5.27
N VAL A 201 -14.43 20.96 4.14
CA VAL A 201 -15.07 20.62 2.86
C VAL A 201 -15.51 19.16 2.90
N TRP A 202 -14.64 18.28 3.39
CA TRP A 202 -14.99 16.88 3.63
C TRP A 202 -16.17 16.74 4.59
N ASP A 203 -16.21 17.50 5.68
CA ASP A 203 -17.33 17.51 6.63
C ASP A 203 -18.67 17.82 5.93
N ARG A 204 -18.70 18.78 5.00
CA ARG A 204 -19.91 19.09 4.21
C ARG A 204 -20.27 17.96 3.26
N ILE A 205 -19.29 17.35 2.59
CA ILE A 205 -19.54 16.20 1.71
C ILE A 205 -20.15 15.05 2.52
N VAL A 206 -19.61 14.75 3.70
CA VAL A 206 -20.12 13.72 4.61
C VAL A 206 -21.56 14.01 5.01
N GLU A 207 -21.86 15.24 5.41
CA GLU A 207 -23.21 15.66 5.82
C GLU A 207 -24.21 15.62 4.66
N GLU A 208 -23.89 16.26 3.53
CA GLU A 208 -24.78 16.38 2.37
C GLU A 208 -25.07 15.02 1.70
N LYS A 209 -24.12 14.09 1.74
CA LYS A 209 -24.24 12.76 1.12
C LYS A 209 -24.64 11.66 2.11
N GLY A 210 -24.79 11.98 3.40
CA GLY A 210 -25.16 11.01 4.43
C GLY A 210 -24.13 9.89 4.61
N LEU A 211 -22.84 10.24 4.52
CA LEU A 211 -21.74 9.27 4.59
C LEU A 211 -21.49 8.81 6.03
N PHE A 212 -20.69 7.76 6.16
CA PHE A 212 -20.06 7.37 7.41
C PHE A 212 -19.32 8.56 8.03
N GLY A 213 -19.74 8.93 9.24
CA GLY A 213 -19.18 10.06 9.99
C GLY A 213 -17.69 9.89 10.22
N SER A 214 -16.89 10.59 9.43
CA SER A 214 -15.43 10.50 9.42
C SER A 214 -14.80 11.88 9.31
N LYS A 215 -13.66 12.07 9.98
CA LYS A 215 -12.79 13.22 9.73
C LYS A 215 -11.74 12.85 8.70
N MET A 216 -11.49 13.77 7.77
CA MET A 216 -10.53 13.57 6.69
C MET A 216 -9.16 13.14 7.24
N GLU A 217 -8.70 13.82 8.29
CA GLU A 217 -7.41 13.60 8.94
C GLU A 217 -7.32 12.26 9.70
N GLU A 218 -8.45 11.61 9.99
CA GLU A 218 -8.49 10.31 10.66
C GLU A 218 -8.40 9.14 9.69
N ILE A 219 -8.86 9.32 8.45
CA ILE A 219 -9.02 8.24 7.47
C ILE A 219 -7.96 8.23 6.38
N ILE A 220 -7.24 9.34 6.18
CA ILE A 220 -6.22 9.47 5.13
C ILE A 220 -4.99 10.28 5.60
N CYS A 221 -3.86 10.09 4.92
CA CYS A 221 -2.62 10.81 5.18
C CYS A 221 -1.96 11.26 3.88
N PHE A 222 -2.28 12.48 3.44
CA PHE A 222 -1.73 13.08 2.23
C PHE A 222 -0.20 13.14 2.23
N ALA A 223 0.42 13.45 3.38
CA ALA A 223 1.87 13.53 3.48
C ALA A 223 2.55 12.19 3.15
N ALA A 224 2.02 11.08 3.69
CA ALA A 224 2.57 9.76 3.43
C ALA A 224 2.43 9.34 1.96
N VAL A 225 1.24 9.57 1.36
CA VAL A 225 1.02 9.25 -0.06
C VAL A 225 1.88 10.15 -0.97
N ASN A 226 2.01 11.44 -0.63
CA ASN A 226 2.85 12.38 -1.35
C ASN A 226 4.32 11.93 -1.38
N THR A 227 4.87 11.48 -0.25
CA THR A 227 6.24 10.95 -0.17
C THR A 227 6.43 9.79 -1.14
N ALA A 228 5.50 8.82 -1.18
CA ALA A 228 5.63 7.66 -2.04
C ALA A 228 5.42 7.98 -3.53
N LEU A 229 4.56 8.94 -3.88
CA LEU A 229 4.39 9.40 -5.27
C LEU A 229 5.53 10.29 -5.76
N ASN A 230 6.49 10.63 -4.90
CA ASN A 230 7.63 11.49 -5.25
C ASN A 230 8.98 10.76 -5.12
N ILE A 231 8.97 9.42 -5.08
CA ILE A 231 10.21 8.62 -5.18
C ILE A 231 10.84 8.75 -6.58
N GLY A 232 12.15 8.51 -6.66
CA GLY A 232 12.94 8.59 -7.90
C GLY A 232 13.37 7.23 -8.44
N PHE A 233 12.64 6.17 -8.13
CA PHE A 233 12.96 4.80 -8.55
C PHE A 233 11.68 3.98 -8.79
N GLU A 234 11.76 2.98 -9.65
CA GLU A 234 10.63 2.11 -10.00
C GLU A 234 10.23 1.19 -8.84
N LEU A 235 8.93 1.10 -8.58
CA LEU A 235 8.36 0.22 -7.54
C LEU A 235 7.76 -1.00 -8.22
N VAL A 236 8.61 -1.98 -8.51
CA VAL A 236 8.21 -3.25 -9.12
C VAL A 236 8.88 -4.40 -8.37
N SER A 237 8.11 -5.42 -8.01
CA SER A 237 8.52 -6.60 -7.26
C SER A 237 8.18 -7.86 -8.04
N SER A 238 9.07 -8.84 -8.03
CA SER A 238 8.84 -10.11 -8.72
C SER A 238 7.88 -10.98 -7.93
N MET A 239 6.94 -11.63 -8.64
CA MET A 239 6.07 -12.68 -8.12
C MET A 239 6.56 -14.08 -8.46
N ASN A 240 7.76 -14.23 -9.03
CA ASN A 240 8.26 -15.54 -9.50
C ASN A 240 8.38 -16.55 -8.37
N LYS A 241 8.98 -16.18 -7.24
CA LYS A 241 9.10 -17.07 -6.08
C LYS A 241 7.74 -17.58 -5.60
N SER A 242 6.75 -16.70 -5.48
CA SER A 242 5.38 -17.08 -5.13
C SER A 242 4.79 -18.12 -6.10
N LYS A 243 4.96 -17.91 -7.41
CA LYS A 243 4.50 -18.85 -8.45
C LYS A 243 5.26 -20.18 -8.42
N ASP A 244 6.56 -20.15 -8.20
CA ASP A 244 7.40 -21.36 -8.10
C ASP A 244 7.01 -22.23 -6.90
N PHE A 245 6.50 -21.61 -5.83
CA PHE A 245 5.95 -22.31 -4.66
C PHE A 245 4.48 -22.71 -4.84
N GLY A 246 3.85 -22.36 -5.96
CA GLY A 246 2.48 -22.76 -6.32
C GLY A 246 1.39 -21.73 -5.98
N PHE A 247 1.74 -20.49 -5.63
CA PHE A 247 0.77 -19.40 -5.49
C PHE A 247 0.59 -18.65 -6.82
N PHE A 248 -0.60 -18.77 -7.40
CA PHE A 248 -0.98 -18.13 -8.68
C PHE A 248 -2.08 -17.06 -8.52
N GLY A 249 -2.36 -16.62 -7.28
CA GLY A 249 -3.31 -15.54 -7.04
C GLY A 249 -2.85 -14.24 -7.71
N TYR A 250 -3.77 -13.57 -8.39
CA TYR A 250 -3.50 -12.35 -9.15
C TYR A 250 -4.74 -11.46 -9.17
N ALA A 251 -4.56 -10.19 -9.51
CA ALA A 251 -5.67 -9.28 -9.81
C ALA A 251 -5.30 -8.38 -10.98
N ASP A 252 -6.27 -8.04 -11.83
CA ASP A 252 -6.11 -6.95 -12.79
C ASP A 252 -6.19 -5.61 -12.04
N THR A 253 -5.10 -4.84 -12.03
CA THR A 253 -4.98 -3.62 -11.22
C THR A 253 -6.06 -2.57 -11.52
N PRO A 254 -6.40 -2.24 -12.78
CA PRO A 254 -7.52 -1.35 -13.10
C PRO A 254 -8.86 -1.85 -12.54
N THR A 255 -9.15 -3.14 -12.67
CA THR A 255 -10.37 -3.77 -12.15
C THR A 255 -10.38 -3.76 -10.62
N SER A 256 -9.24 -4.04 -9.99
CA SER A 256 -9.05 -3.97 -8.53
C SER A 256 -9.34 -2.55 -8.01
N ALA A 257 -8.79 -1.52 -8.64
CA ALA A 257 -9.03 -0.13 -8.25
C ALA A 257 -10.53 0.22 -8.30
N LYS A 258 -11.22 -0.12 -9.40
CA LYS A 258 -12.67 0.09 -9.54
C LYS A 258 -13.46 -0.67 -8.47
N TYR A 259 -13.11 -1.93 -8.23
CA TYR A 259 -13.76 -2.77 -7.22
C TYR A 259 -13.66 -2.14 -5.83
N TRP A 260 -12.47 -1.68 -5.44
CA TRP A 260 -12.28 -1.09 -4.12
C TRP A 260 -12.91 0.30 -3.98
N VAL A 261 -12.94 1.11 -5.04
CA VAL A 261 -13.73 2.36 -5.05
C VAL A 261 -15.22 2.05 -4.86
N MET A 262 -15.77 1.07 -5.59
CA MET A 262 -17.15 0.63 -5.40
C MET A 262 -17.38 0.15 -3.98
N ARG A 263 -16.44 -0.62 -3.41
CA ARG A 263 -16.57 -1.09 -2.04
C ARG A 263 -16.55 0.05 -1.02
N LEU A 264 -15.78 1.11 -1.24
CA LEU A 264 -15.79 2.31 -0.40
C LEU A 264 -17.15 3.03 -0.47
N ARG A 265 -17.79 3.07 -1.66
CA ARG A 265 -19.16 3.59 -1.85
C ARG A 265 -20.21 2.74 -1.13
N GLU A 266 -20.15 1.41 -1.28
CA GLU A 266 -21.06 0.48 -0.59
C GLU A 266 -20.98 0.57 0.94
N LEU A 267 -19.80 0.91 1.47
CA LEU A 267 -19.58 1.14 2.90
C LEU A 267 -19.97 2.56 3.34
N ASN A 268 -20.52 3.38 2.43
CA ASN A 268 -20.82 4.79 2.62
C ASN A 268 -19.62 5.61 3.12
N ILE A 269 -18.37 5.22 2.80
CA ILE A 269 -17.17 5.97 3.21
C ILE A 269 -16.96 7.17 2.29
N ILE A 270 -17.26 7.00 1.02
CA ILE A 270 -17.26 8.03 -0.03
C ILE A 270 -18.64 8.00 -0.74
N PRO A 271 -19.05 9.08 -1.42
CA PRO A 271 -20.27 9.11 -2.23
C PRO A 271 -20.25 8.08 -3.38
#